data_AF-A0A3L7MVF9-F1
#
_entry.id   AF-A0A3L7MVF9-F1
#
_cell.length_a   1.000
_cell.length_b   1.000
_cell.length_c   1.000
_cell.angle_alpha   90.00
_cell.angle_beta   90.00
_cell.angle_gamma   90.00
#
_symmetry.space_group_name_H-M   'P 1'
#
loop_
_entity.id
_entity.type
_entity.pdbx_description
1 polymer ?
#
loop_
_entity_poly.entity_id
_entity_poly.type
_entity_poly.pdbx_seq_one_letter_code
_entity_poly.pdbx_strand_id
1 'polypeptide(L)'
;EVDFGSEKSFSKIELGIYDDRGGVQPPTNYDVQFWNGTEWKEVLSPKKLPEKPIGGQFNQITFNPVKASKVRVVFTHAGKARSGVSEMLIWND
;
A
#
# COMPACT_ATOMS: atom_id res chain seq x y z
N GLU A 1 -5.86 4.92 2.78
CA GLU A 1 -5.03 5.98 3.36
C GLU A 1 -5.10 5.85 4.88
N VAL A 2 -4.03 6.19 5.58
CA VAL A 2 -3.97 6.31 7.04
C VAL A 2 -3.34 7.65 7.41
N ASP A 3 -3.98 8.36 8.32
CA ASP A 3 -3.47 9.55 8.99
C ASP A 3 -3.10 9.15 10.44
N PHE A 4 -1.81 9.28 10.78
CA PHE A 4 -1.31 8.92 12.11
C PHE A 4 -1.55 10.02 13.15
N GLY A 5 -2.00 11.21 12.73
CA GLY A 5 -2.16 12.41 13.56
C GLY A 5 -0.84 13.03 14.05
N SER A 6 0.29 12.38 13.80
CA SER A 6 1.64 12.83 14.17
C SER A 6 2.67 12.11 13.29
N GLU A 7 3.88 12.67 13.21
CA GLU A 7 4.96 12.07 12.42
C GLU A 7 5.37 10.69 12.97
N LYS A 8 5.32 9.66 12.11
CA LYS A 8 5.79 8.30 12.39
C LYS A 8 6.85 7.89 11.36
N SER A 9 7.85 7.15 11.82
CA SER A 9 8.79 6.47 10.91
C SER A 9 8.20 5.13 10.47
N PHE A 10 8.36 4.79 9.19
CA PHE A 10 7.96 3.50 8.65
C PHE A 10 8.75 3.15 7.38
N SER A 11 8.91 1.86 7.12
CA SER A 11 9.75 1.28 6.05
C SER A 11 9.07 0.11 5.33
N LYS A 12 7.96 -0.40 5.86
CA LYS A 12 7.26 -1.57 5.36
C LYS A 12 5.75 -1.45 5.51
N ILE A 13 5.01 -1.92 4.52
CA ILE A 13 3.55 -2.07 4.55
C ILE A 13 3.18 -3.48 4.13
N GLU A 14 2.21 -4.08 4.82
CA GLU A 14 1.56 -5.31 4.41
C GLU A 14 0.06 -5.06 4.16
N LEU A 15 -0.44 -5.60 3.05
CA LEU A 15 -1.81 -5.41 2.58
C LEU A 15 -2.50 -6.77 2.48
N GLY A 16 -3.55 -6.98 3.27
CA GLY A 16 -4.47 -8.09 3.06
C GLY A 16 -5.34 -7.79 1.85
N ILE A 17 -4.90 -8.17 0.64
CA ILE A 17 -5.62 -7.84 -0.60
C ILE A 17 -6.88 -8.71 -0.68
N TYR A 18 -8.03 -8.05 -0.74
CA TYR A 18 -9.33 -8.70 -0.84
C TYR A 18 -9.65 -9.09 -2.29
N ASP A 19 -10.27 -10.25 -2.45
CA ASP A 19 -10.67 -10.82 -3.74
C ASP A 19 -11.96 -11.62 -3.59
N ASP A 20 -13.06 -11.09 -4.13
CA ASP A 20 -14.37 -11.76 -4.15
C ASP A 20 -14.59 -12.58 -5.45
N ARG A 21 -13.57 -12.66 -6.31
CA ARG A 21 -13.59 -13.28 -7.65
C ARG A 21 -14.64 -12.68 -8.59
N GLY A 22 -15.12 -11.47 -8.29
CA GLY A 22 -16.19 -10.78 -8.98
C GLY A 22 -15.87 -9.29 -9.14
N GLY A 23 -16.62 -8.43 -8.45
CA GLY A 23 -16.51 -6.98 -8.58
C GLY A 23 -15.26 -6.40 -7.92
N VAL A 24 -14.67 -7.10 -6.95
CA VAL A 24 -13.44 -6.72 -6.27
C VAL A 24 -12.37 -7.77 -6.51
N GLN A 25 -11.31 -7.38 -7.21
CA GLN A 25 -10.22 -8.25 -7.59
C GLN A 25 -8.86 -7.61 -7.25
N PRO A 26 -7.79 -8.43 -7.20
CA PRO A 26 -6.46 -7.93 -6.95
C PRO A 26 -6.07 -6.85 -7.96
N PRO A 27 -5.43 -5.76 -7.52
CA PRO A 27 -4.94 -4.74 -8.45
C PRO A 27 -3.86 -5.31 -9.37
N THR A 28 -3.66 -4.70 -10.53
CA THR A 28 -2.52 -5.05 -11.40
C THR A 28 -1.21 -4.51 -10.84
N ASN A 29 -1.27 -3.40 -10.09
CA ASN A 29 -0.15 -2.81 -9.36
C ASN A 29 -0.65 -2.00 -8.16
N TYR A 30 0.20 -1.76 -7.18
CA TYR A 30 -0.04 -0.82 -6.09
C TYR A 30 1.23 -0.05 -5.75
N ASP A 31 1.12 1.25 -5.46
CA ASP A 31 2.27 2.07 -5.07
C ASP A 31 2.03 2.74 -3.72
N VAL A 32 3.10 2.96 -2.96
CA VAL A 32 3.04 3.59 -1.64
C VAL A 32 3.47 5.04 -1.76
N GLN A 33 2.68 5.92 -1.18
CA GLN A 33 2.98 7.34 -1.10
C GLN A 33 2.86 7.83 0.34
N PHE A 34 3.72 8.78 0.71
CA PHE A 34 3.69 9.46 2.00
C PHE A 34 3.40 10.95 1.80
N TRP A 35 2.79 11.57 2.81
CA TRP A 35 2.55 13.01 2.80
C TRP A 35 3.80 13.75 3.31
N ASN A 36 4.34 14.67 2.51
CA ASN A 36 5.53 15.45 2.89
C ASN A 36 5.20 16.76 3.62
N GLY A 37 3.93 17.00 3.95
CA GLY A 37 3.42 18.26 4.50
C GLY A 37 2.64 19.11 3.49
N THR A 38 2.90 18.94 2.19
CA THR A 38 2.29 19.76 1.12
C THR A 38 1.73 18.96 -0.05
N GLU A 39 2.30 17.79 -0.32
CA GLU A 39 1.89 16.90 -1.41
C GLU A 39 2.22 15.44 -1.08
N TRP A 40 1.63 14.53 -1.86
CA TRP A 40 1.94 13.11 -1.81
C TRP A 40 3.20 12.81 -2.63
N LYS A 41 4.16 12.11 -2.03
CA LYS A 41 5.39 11.65 -2.69
C LYS A 41 5.48 10.13 -2.67
N GLU A 42 6.03 9.56 -3.73
CA GLU A 42 6.32 8.13 -3.78
C GLU A 42 7.49 7.77 -2.85
N VAL A 43 7.43 6.57 -2.28
CA VAL A 43 8.55 6.00 -1.52
C VAL A 43 9.69 5.61 -2.47
N LEU A 44 10.93 5.65 -1.96
CA LEU A 44 12.12 5.29 -2.74
C LEU A 44 12.50 3.82 -2.55
N SER A 45 13.03 3.21 -3.62
CA SER A 45 13.47 1.81 -3.65
C SER A 45 12.40 0.77 -3.25
N PRO A 46 11.15 0.87 -3.76
CA PRO A 46 10.10 -0.09 -3.41
C PRO A 46 10.44 -1.51 -3.85
N LYS A 47 10.25 -2.48 -2.97
CA LYS A 47 10.37 -3.92 -3.27
C LYS A 47 9.09 -4.62 -2.83
N LYS A 48 8.41 -5.29 -3.76
CA LYS A 48 7.11 -5.94 -3.54
C LYS A 48 7.29 -7.45 -3.44
N LEU A 49 6.56 -8.07 -2.51
CA LEU A 49 6.47 -9.51 -2.36
C LEU A 49 5.01 -9.90 -2.06
N PRO A 50 4.32 -10.65 -2.94
CA PRO A 50 4.75 -11.03 -4.28
C PRO A 50 4.97 -9.82 -5.21
N GLU A 51 5.76 -9.99 -6.27
CA GLU A 51 6.02 -8.93 -7.25
C GLU A 51 4.73 -8.51 -7.98
N LYS A 52 3.93 -9.49 -8.39
CA LYS A 52 2.57 -9.28 -8.89
C LYS A 52 1.58 -9.44 -7.74
N PRO A 53 0.67 -8.47 -7.49
CA PRO A 53 -0.27 -8.57 -6.38
C PRO A 53 -1.17 -9.80 -6.48
N ILE A 54 -1.40 -10.47 -5.34
CA ILE A 54 -2.27 -11.66 -5.26
C ILE A 54 -3.38 -11.44 -4.23
N GLY A 55 -4.60 -11.81 -4.57
CA GLY A 55 -5.76 -11.75 -3.69
C GLY A 55 -5.81 -12.84 -2.63
N GLY A 56 -6.55 -12.58 -1.56
CA GLY A 56 -6.79 -13.53 -0.47
C GLY A 56 -5.57 -13.79 0.41
N GLN A 57 -4.54 -12.93 0.34
CA GLN A 57 -3.32 -13.04 1.14
C GLN A 57 -2.65 -11.69 1.38
N PHE A 58 -1.66 -11.67 2.27
CA PHE A 58 -0.83 -10.49 2.50
C PHE A 58 0.16 -10.25 1.36
N ASN A 59 0.22 -9.01 0.92
CA ASN A 59 1.20 -8.49 -0.03
C ASN A 59 2.06 -7.48 0.71
N GLN A 60 3.36 -7.70 0.73
CA GLN A 60 4.34 -6.86 1.40
C GLN A 60 4.99 -5.91 0.41
N ILE A 61 5.25 -4.68 0.86
CA ILE A 61 6.17 -3.75 0.21
C ILE A 61 7.14 -3.16 1.23
N THR A 62 8.44 -3.18 0.92
CA THR A 62 9.48 -2.48 1.67
C THR A 62 10.08 -1.35 0.84
N PHE A 63 10.63 -0.33 1.50
CA PHE A 63 11.20 0.86 0.88
C PHE A 63 12.20 1.54 1.82
N ASN A 64 12.92 2.55 1.33
CA ASN A 64 13.77 3.37 2.20
C ASN A 64 12.93 4.02 3.31
N PRO A 65 13.36 4.02 4.59
CA PRO A 65 12.58 4.58 5.69
C PRO A 65 12.13 6.02 5.42
N VAL A 66 10.86 6.29 5.71
CA VAL A 66 10.27 7.63 5.64
C VAL A 66 9.76 8.03 7.01
N LYS A 67 9.71 9.34 7.26
CA LYS A 67 9.02 9.94 8.41
C LYS A 67 7.92 10.84 7.88
N ALA A 68 6.67 10.49 8.19
CA ALA A 68 5.49 11.21 7.72
C ALA A 68 4.30 11.06 8.66
N SER A 69 3.36 12.00 8.58
CA SER A 69 2.09 11.98 9.31
C SER A 69 1.00 11.19 8.59
N LYS A 70 1.12 10.98 7.27
CA LYS A 70 0.15 10.20 6.49
C LYS A 70 0.82 9.30 5.47
N VAL A 71 0.15 8.20 5.18
CA VAL A 71 0.54 7.24 4.13
C VAL A 71 -0.69 6.76 3.36
N ARG A 72 -0.53 6.53 2.07
CA ARG A 72 -1.56 5.92 1.23
C ARG A 72 -0.98 4.88 0.31
N VAL A 73 -1.86 3.98 -0.11
CA VAL A 73 -1.62 3.02 -1.18
C VAL A 73 -2.52 3.41 -2.35
N VAL A 74 -1.93 3.50 -3.53
CA VAL A 74 -2.62 3.81 -4.77
C VAL A 74 -2.72 2.54 -5.59
N PHE A 75 -3.94 2.05 -5.82
CA PHE A 75 -4.17 0.85 -6.62
C PHE A 75 -4.37 1.18 -8.10
N THR A 76 -3.73 0.40 -8.97
CA THR A 76 -4.11 0.29 -10.39
C THR A 76 -5.06 -0.89 -10.53
N HIS A 77 -6.33 -0.61 -10.84
CA HIS A 77 -7.36 -1.64 -10.91
C HIS A 77 -7.21 -2.57 -12.11
N ALA A 78 -7.67 -3.81 -11.96
CA ALA A 78 -7.73 -4.79 -13.04
C ALA A 78 -8.99 -4.58 -13.91
N GLY A 79 -8.82 -3.93 -15.06
CA GLY A 79 -9.90 -3.71 -16.03
C GLY A 79 -11.07 -2.93 -15.42
N LYS A 80 -12.25 -3.55 -15.36
CA LYS A 80 -13.48 -2.95 -14.78
C LYS A 80 -13.67 -3.28 -13.30
N ALA A 81 -12.89 -4.20 -12.74
CA ALA A 81 -12.98 -4.53 -11.32
C ALA A 81 -12.46 -3.38 -10.46
N ARG A 82 -12.83 -3.38 -9.18
CA ARG A 82 -12.23 -2.51 -8.15
C ARG A 82 -11.25 -3.31 -7.30
N SER A 83 -10.45 -2.63 -6.51
CA SER A 83 -9.48 -3.25 -5.61
C SER A 83 -9.86 -2.94 -4.18
N GLY A 84 -9.67 -3.91 -3.29
CA GLY A 84 -9.99 -3.79 -1.87
C GLY A 84 -8.90 -4.39 -1.00
N VAL A 85 -8.86 -3.95 0.25
CA VAL A 85 -8.02 -4.55 1.30
C VAL A 85 -8.88 -4.76 2.53
N SER A 86 -8.63 -5.86 3.25
CA SER A 86 -9.21 -6.11 4.57
C SER A 86 -8.36 -5.46 5.66
N GLU A 87 -7.04 -5.51 5.52
CA GLU A 87 -6.09 -4.91 6.46
C GLU A 87 -4.97 -4.14 5.72
N MET A 88 -4.49 -3.07 6.37
CA MET A 88 -3.25 -2.38 6.03
C MET A 88 -2.41 -2.25 7.30
N LEU A 89 -1.28 -2.93 7.33
CA LEU A 89 -0.35 -2.97 8.46
C LEU A 89 0.90 -2.16 8.08
N ILE A 90 1.39 -1.32 9.00
CA ILE A 90 2.48 -0.39 8.74
C ILE A 90 3.55 -0.57 9.81
N TRP A 91 4.79 -0.79 9.37
CA TRP A 91 5.88 -1.24 10.24
C TRP A 91 7.14 -0.37 10.07
N ASN A 92 8.00 -0.40 11.10
CA ASN A 92 9.27 0.34 11.17
C ASN A 92 10.41 -0.60 11.59
N ASP A 93 10.57 -1.69 10.86
CA ASP A 93 11.60 -2.72 11.01
C ASP A 93 12.34 -3.00 9.69
#